data_AF-A0A350T4M6-F1
#
_entry.id   AF-A0A350T4M6-F1
#
_cell.length_a   1.000
_cell.length_b   1.000
_cell.length_c   1.000
_cell.angle_alpha   90.00
_cell.angle_beta   90.00
_cell.angle_gamma   90.00
#
_symmetry.space_group_name_H-M   'P 1'
#
loop_
_entity.id
_entity.type
_entity.pdbx_description
1 polymer ?
#
loop_
_entity_poly.entity_id
_entity_poly.type
_entity_poly.pdbx_seq_one_letter_code
_entity_poly.pdbx_strand_id
1 'polypeptide(L)'
;GLMSLVRGSTSLGDVAGPIGMGQLTSEIISRSAMPLWVTLTNLTIILSLNLALLNLLPLPALDGGRLLFVLIEVLRGGKRVPPEKEGVVHFVGLMLLLTAMFLIAFVDINRIISGSSFLE
;
A
#
# COMPACT_ATOMS: atom_id res chain seq x y z
N GLY A 1 8.38 -9.09 4.68
CA GLY A 1 7.23 -8.33 4.16
C GLY A 1 6.35 -9.23 3.31
N LEU A 2 6.37 -9.09 1.99
CA LEU A 2 5.47 -9.87 1.11
C LEU A 2 5.81 -11.38 1.07
N MET A 3 7.08 -11.75 1.03
CA MET A 3 7.48 -13.18 1.12
C MET A 3 7.18 -13.82 2.50
N SER A 4 7.13 -13.03 3.58
CA SER A 4 6.81 -13.56 4.92
C SER A 4 5.30 -13.77 5.11
N LEU A 5 4.47 -12.96 4.46
CA LEU A 5 3.02 -13.18 4.37
C LEU A 5 2.68 -14.44 3.56
N VAL A 6 3.38 -14.67 2.45
CA VAL A 6 3.20 -15.89 1.64
C VAL A 6 3.73 -17.14 2.34
N ARG A 7 4.77 -17.00 3.19
CA ARG A 7 5.32 -18.10 4.02
C ARG A 7 4.55 -18.34 5.32
N GLY A 8 3.50 -17.56 5.62
CA GLY A 8 2.68 -17.70 6.83
C GLY A 8 3.40 -17.37 8.14
N SER A 9 4.58 -16.73 8.08
CA SER A 9 5.39 -16.39 9.25
C SER A 9 5.03 -15.02 9.85
N THR A 10 3.98 -14.37 9.34
CA THR A 10 3.48 -13.06 9.76
C THR A 10 1.96 -13.20 9.86
N SER A 11 1.39 -12.89 11.02
CA SER A 11 -0.06 -12.92 11.18
C SER A 11 -0.67 -11.84 10.29
N LEU A 12 -1.87 -12.08 9.75
CA LEU A 12 -2.65 -11.00 9.11
C LEU A 12 -2.88 -9.84 10.09
N GLY A 13 -2.88 -10.15 11.40
CA GLY A 13 -2.89 -9.19 12.50
C GLY A 13 -1.60 -8.38 12.68
N ASP A 14 -0.54 -8.56 11.91
CA ASP A 14 0.66 -7.70 11.97
C ASP A 14 0.72 -6.72 10.80
N VAL A 15 -0.17 -6.87 9.82
CA VAL A 15 -0.28 -5.97 8.67
C VAL A 15 -1.22 -4.84 9.02
N ALA A 16 -0.72 -3.61 8.95
CA ALA A 16 -1.54 -2.41 9.08
C ALA A 16 -2.17 -2.08 7.72
N GLY A 17 -3.50 -2.03 7.67
CA GLY A 17 -4.21 -1.42 6.55
C GLY A 17 -4.37 0.10 6.69
N PRO A 18 -5.12 0.73 5.78
CA PRO A 18 -5.32 2.19 5.81
C PRO A 18 -5.90 2.70 7.14
N ILE A 19 -6.77 1.92 7.79
CA ILE A 19 -7.38 2.28 9.06
C ILE A 19 -6.36 2.06 10.19
N GLY A 20 -5.65 0.93 10.18
CA GLY A 20 -4.59 0.61 11.12
C GLY A 20 -3.43 1.60 11.09
N MET A 21 -3.11 2.17 9.92
CA MET A 21 -2.11 3.23 9.76
C MET A 21 -2.48 4.51 10.51
N GLY A 22 -3.79 4.82 10.63
CA GLY A 22 -4.26 5.92 11.47
C GLY A 22 -4.00 5.68 12.95
N GLN A 23 -4.29 4.46 13.43
CA GLN A 23 -4.00 4.04 14.80
C GLN A 23 -2.49 4.07 15.09
N LEU A 24 -1.67 3.49 14.20
CA LEU A 24 -0.21 3.56 14.26
C LEU A 24 0.31 4.99 14.36
N THR A 25 -0.20 5.88 13.51
CA THR A 25 0.18 7.30 13.51
C THR A 25 -0.16 7.95 14.84
N SER A 26 -1.36 7.70 15.37
CA SER A 26 -1.78 8.23 16.68
C SER A 26 -0.90 7.69 17.82
N GLU A 27 -0.50 6.42 17.75
CA GLU A 27 0.33 5.79 18.77
C GLU A 27 1.76 6.39 18.75
N ILE A 28 2.34 6.55 17.56
CA ILE A 28 3.66 7.18 17.39
C ILE A 28 3.64 8.62 17.89
N ILE A 29 2.58 9.39 17.60
CA ILE A 29 2.44 10.77 18.09
C ILE A 29 2.35 10.79 19.62
N SER A 30 1.55 9.90 20.21
CA SER A 30 1.34 9.86 21.66
C SER A 30 2.58 9.45 22.45
N ARG A 31 3.45 8.61 21.87
CA ARG A 31 4.70 8.12 22.48
C ARG A 31 5.93 8.97 22.13
N SER A 32 5.82 9.92 21.21
CA SER A 32 6.95 10.73 20.76
C SER A 32 7.35 11.77 21.81
N ALA A 33 8.63 11.81 22.17
CA ALA A 33 9.21 12.85 23.02
C ALA A 33 9.60 14.12 22.24
N MET A 34 9.51 14.09 20.90
CA MET A 34 9.86 15.21 20.03
C MET A 34 8.67 16.17 19.84
N PRO A 35 8.90 17.42 19.40
CA PRO A 35 7.82 18.31 19.00
C PRO A 35 6.91 17.66 17.95
N LEU A 36 5.60 17.92 18.03
CA LEU A 36 4.59 17.32 17.15
C LEU A 36 4.92 17.51 15.67
N TRP A 37 5.33 18.72 15.28
CA TRP A 37 5.66 19.04 13.89
C TRP A 37 6.86 18.25 13.35
N VAL A 38 7.86 17.96 14.19
CA VAL A 38 9.02 17.13 13.83
C VAL A 38 8.56 15.69 13.58
N THR A 39 7.76 15.15 14.51
CA THR A 39 7.24 13.78 14.42
C THR A 39 6.38 13.58 13.17
N LEU A 40 5.44 14.50 12.91
CA LEU A 40 4.58 14.46 11.73
C LEU A 40 5.37 14.60 10.42
N THR A 41 6.37 15.47 10.38
CA THR A 41 7.23 15.63 9.20
C THR A 41 7.99 14.35 8.91
N ASN A 42 8.58 13.72 9.93
CA ASN A 42 9.30 12.46 9.77
C ASN A 42 8.38 11.33 9.28
N LEU A 43 7.19 11.20 9.87
CA LEU A 43 6.18 10.24 9.40
C LEU A 43 5.79 10.52 7.95
N THR A 44 5.53 11.78 7.60
CA THR A 44 5.15 12.16 6.23
C THR A 44 6.25 11.81 5.24
N ILE A 45 7.52 12.06 5.57
CA ILE A 45 8.65 11.70 4.72
C ILE A 45 8.69 10.19 4.48
N ILE A 46 8.62 9.40 5.55
CA ILE A 46 8.68 7.93 5.46
C ILE A 46 7.49 7.38 4.68
N LEU A 47 6.28 7.85 4.95
CA LEU A 47 5.07 7.44 4.23
C LEU A 47 5.13 7.83 2.75
N SER A 48 5.58 9.05 2.44
CA SER A 48 5.69 9.54 1.06
C SER A 48 6.72 8.74 0.26
N LEU A 49 7.87 8.41 0.86
CA LEU A 49 8.88 7.57 0.22
C LEU A 49 8.34 6.16 -0.05
N ASN A 50 7.65 5.57 0.92
CA ASN A 50 7.02 4.26 0.72
C ASN A 50 5.96 4.31 -0.39
N LEU A 51 5.09 5.33 -0.42
CA LEU A 51 4.11 5.52 -1.47
C LEU A 51 4.76 5.71 -2.84
N ALA A 52 5.85 6.49 -2.94
CA ALA A 52 6.60 6.66 -4.17
C ALA A 52 7.18 5.33 -4.68
N LEU A 53 7.75 4.52 -3.79
CA LEU A 53 8.28 3.19 -4.14
C LEU A 53 7.16 2.22 -4.56
N LEU A 54 6.04 2.20 -3.84
CA LEU A 54 4.88 1.37 -4.17
C LEU A 54 4.27 1.76 -5.52
N ASN A 55 4.18 3.06 -5.81
CA ASN A 55 3.70 3.57 -7.10
C ASN A 55 4.65 3.23 -8.26
N LEU A 56 5.91 2.90 -8.00
CA LEU A 56 6.85 2.47 -9.03
C LEU A 56 6.71 0.97 -9.37
N LEU A 57 6.03 0.19 -8.53
CA LEU A 57 5.80 -1.23 -8.77
C LEU A 57 4.88 -1.42 -9.99
N PRO A 58 5.06 -2.51 -10.76
CA PRO A 58 4.24 -2.82 -11.92
C PRO A 58 2.87 -3.40 -11.51
N LEU A 59 2.17 -2.68 -10.63
CA LEU A 59 0.85 -3.04 -10.15
C LEU A 59 -0.22 -2.35 -11.01
N PRO A 60 -1.19 -3.09 -11.55
CA PRO A 60 -2.27 -2.50 -12.33
C PRO A 60 -3.14 -1.59 -11.44
N ALA A 61 -3.60 -0.48 -12.02
CA ALA A 61 -4.23 0.69 -11.37
C ALA A 61 -3.31 1.68 -10.63
N LEU A 62 -2.01 1.40 -10.50
CA LEU A 62 -1.00 2.35 -10.02
C LEU A 62 -0.15 2.91 -11.18
N ASP A 63 0.54 4.02 -10.94
CA ASP A 63 1.35 4.73 -11.94
C ASP A 63 2.42 3.84 -12.59
N GLY A 64 3.04 2.96 -11.81
CA GLY A 64 4.07 2.01 -12.26
C GLY A 64 3.53 0.91 -13.17
N GLY A 65 2.23 0.59 -13.08
CA GLY A 65 1.57 -0.29 -14.04
C GLY A 65 1.55 0.31 -15.44
N ARG A 66 1.24 1.60 -15.55
CA ARG A 66 1.31 2.33 -16.83
C ARG A 66 2.76 2.44 -17.32
N LEU A 67 3.70 2.72 -16.43
CA LEU A 67 5.12 2.77 -16.76
C LEU A 67 5.61 1.44 -17.36
N LEU A 68 5.19 0.30 -16.81
CA LEU A 68 5.49 -1.02 -17.36
C LEU A 68 4.96 -1.17 -18.79
N PHE A 69 3.72 -0.76 -19.06
CA PHE A 69 3.17 -0.83 -20.43
C PHE A 69 3.97 0.02 -21.41
N VAL A 70 4.31 1.26 -21.02
CA VAL A 70 5.16 2.13 -21.85
C VAL A 70 6.54 1.51 -22.10
N LEU A 71 7.16 0.92 -21.09
CA LEU A 71 8.42 0.20 -21.25
C LEU A 71 8.29 -0.97 -22.25
N ILE A 72 7.21 -1.74 -22.16
CA ILE A 72 6.92 -2.84 -23.09
C ILE A 72 6.71 -2.32 -24.52
N GLU A 73 6.00 -1.19 -24.70
CA GLU A 73 5.79 -0.57 -26.01
C GLU A 73 7.10 -0.11 -26.64
N VAL A 74 7.97 0.53 -25.86
CA VAL A 74 9.31 0.95 -26.30
C VAL A 74 10.14 -0.26 -26.71
N LEU A 75 10.15 -1.33 -25.89
CA LEU A 75 10.86 -2.58 -26.20
C LEU A 75 10.30 -3.30 -27.43
N ARG A 76 9.01 -3.13 -27.75
CA ARG A 76 8.35 -3.72 -28.93
C ARG A 76 8.50 -2.87 -30.20
N GLY A 77 9.32 -1.82 -30.17
CA GLY A 77 9.55 -0.93 -31.31
C GLY A 77 8.42 0.07 -31.54
N GLY A 78 7.79 0.57 -30.46
CA GLY A 78 6.75 1.59 -30.51
C GLY A 78 5.36 1.07 -30.87
N LYS A 79 5.16 -0.25 -30.92
CA LYS A 79 3.84 -0.85 -31.14
C LYS A 79 3.00 -0.70 -29.88
N ARG A 80 2.08 0.26 -29.92
CA ARG A 80 1.15 0.54 -28.82
C ARG A 80 0.32 -0.68 -28.46
N VAL A 81 0.14 -0.90 -27.16
CA VAL A 81 -0.80 -1.88 -26.64
C VAL A 81 -2.21 -1.33 -26.92
N PRO A 82 -3.17 -2.16 -27.35
CA PRO A 82 -4.53 -1.71 -27.56
C PRO A 82 -5.10 -1.12 -26.26
N PRO A 83 -5.68 0.09 -26.30
CA PRO A 83 -6.19 0.76 -25.10
C PRO A 83 -7.31 -0.04 -24.42
N GLU A 84 -8.05 -0.87 -25.16
CA GLU A 84 -9.06 -1.75 -24.55
C GLU A 84 -8.40 -2.81 -23.64
N LYS A 85 -7.24 -3.34 -24.04
CA LYS A 85 -6.52 -4.37 -23.25
C LYS A 85 -5.86 -3.76 -22.01
N GLU A 86 -5.27 -2.58 -22.15
CA GLU A 86 -4.72 -1.82 -21.01
C GLU A 86 -5.83 -1.49 -20.00
N GLY A 87 -6.97 -0.99 -20.48
CA GLY A 87 -8.12 -0.65 -19.65
C GLY A 87 -8.67 -1.84 -18.86
N VAL A 88 -8.78 -3.02 -19.48
CA VAL A 88 -9.22 -4.24 -18.78
C VAL A 88 -8.22 -4.65 -17.70
N VAL A 89 -6.92 -4.62 -17.97
CA VAL A 89 -5.89 -4.97 -16.98
C VAL A 89 -5.91 -4.00 -15.80
N HIS A 90 -6.00 -2.69 -16.06
CA HIS A 90 -6.12 -1.68 -15.01
C HIS A 90 -7.40 -1.83 -14.19
N PHE A 91 -8.53 -2.13 -14.84
CA PHE A 91 -9.81 -2.34 -14.15
C PHE A 91 -9.79 -3.58 -13.25
N VAL A 92 -9.28 -4.70 -13.75
CA VAL A 92 -9.11 -5.93 -12.95
C VAL A 92 -8.16 -5.69 -11.79
N GLY A 93 -7.05 -4.99 -12.02
CA GLY A 93 -6.10 -4.59 -10.99
C GLY A 93 -6.74 -3.72 -9.91
N LEU A 94 -7.52 -2.71 -10.31
CA LEU A 94 -8.26 -1.85 -9.40
C LEU A 94 -9.23 -2.65 -8.54
N MET A 95 -10.00 -3.56 -9.14
CA MET A 95 -10.95 -4.40 -8.41
C MET A 95 -10.25 -5.32 -7.40
N LEU A 96 -9.10 -5.88 -7.77
CA LEU A 96 -8.27 -6.67 -6.86
C LEU A 96 -7.76 -5.82 -5.69
N LEU A 97 -7.23 -4.63 -5.97
CA LEU A 97 -6.72 -3.70 -4.95
C LEU A 97 -7.83 -3.25 -4.00
N LEU A 98 -9.00 -2.89 -4.52
CA LEU A 98 -10.16 -2.52 -3.70
C LEU A 98 -10.60 -3.68 -2.82
N THR A 99 -10.68 -4.89 -3.37
CA THR A 99 -11.02 -6.10 -2.61
C THR A 99 -10.02 -6.34 -1.48
N ALA A 100 -8.72 -6.25 -1.77
CA ALA A 100 -7.68 -6.36 -0.75
C ALA A 100 -7.81 -5.25 0.31
N MET A 101 -8.11 -4.02 -0.09
CA MET A 101 -8.31 -2.89 0.83
C MET A 101 -9.47 -3.16 1.79
N PHE A 102 -10.60 -3.69 1.29
CA PHE A 102 -11.72 -4.10 2.14
C PHE A 102 -11.35 -5.22 3.11
N LEU A 103 -10.66 -6.27 2.64
CA LEU A 103 -10.23 -7.38 3.48
C LEU A 103 -9.33 -6.91 4.63
N ILE A 104 -8.36 -6.06 4.34
CA ILE A 104 -7.46 -5.54 5.38
C ILE A 104 -8.20 -4.56 6.29
N ALA A 105 -9.14 -3.76 5.77
CA ALA A 105 -9.97 -2.88 6.60
C ALA A 105 -10.81 -3.67 7.63
N PHE A 106 -11.34 -4.85 7.27
CA PHE A 106 -12.01 -5.73 8.25
C PHE A 106 -11.06 -6.20 9.36
N VAL A 107 -9.81 -6.54 9.00
CA VAL A 107 -8.77 -6.90 9.99
C VAL A 107 -8.44 -5.72 10.90
N ASP A 108 -8.28 -4.52 10.34
CA ASP A 108 -8.02 -3.30 11.10
C ASP A 108 -9.17 -2.98 12.08
N ILE A 109 -10.43 -3.11 11.65
CA ILE A 109 -11.60 -2.88 12.51
C ILE A 109 -11.63 -3.89 13.67
N ASN A 110 -11.40 -5.17 13.39
CA ASN A 110 -11.35 -6.20 14.43
C ASN A 110 -10.24 -5.92 15.43
N ARG A 111 -9.06 -5.45 14.97
CA ARG A 111 -7.95 -5.04 15.81
C ARG A 111 -8.36 -3.91 16.76
N ILE A 112 -8.95 -2.83 16.23
CA ILE A 112 -9.41 -1.68 17.02
C ILE A 112 -10.43 -2.11 18.08
N ILE A 113 -11.39 -2.98 17.72
CA ILE A 113 -12.39 -3.49 18.67
C ILE A 113 -11.73 -4.35 19.76
N SER A 114 -10.72 -5.14 19.41
CA SER A 114 -9.97 -5.95 20.37
C SER A 114 -9.02 -5.15 21.26
N GLY A 115 -8.83 -3.86 20.99
CA GLY A 115 -7.93 -2.97 21.74
C GLY A 115 -6.45 -3.29 21.57
N SER A 116 -6.07 -4.07 20.55
CA SER A 116 -4.67 -4.41 20.31
C SER A 116 -3.91 -3.22 19.70
N SER A 117 -2.73 -2.94 20.26
CA SER A 117 -1.81 -1.91 19.76
C SER A 117 -0.82 -2.51 18.77
N PHE A 118 -0.13 -1.66 18.02
CA PHE A 118 0.89 -2.10 17.07
C PHE A 118 2.31 -2.02 17.66
N LEU A 119 2.49 -1.29 18.77
CA LEU A 119 3.79 -1.05 19.38
C LEU A 119 3.98 -1.78 20.72
N GLU A 120 3.09 -2.70 21.09
CA GLU A 120 3.27 -3.66 22.20
C GLU A 120 3.87 -4.99 21.76
#